data_AF-A0A4S5C233-F1
#
_entry.id   AF-A0A4S5C233-F1
#
_cell.length_a   1.000
_cell.length_b   1.000
_cell.length_c   1.000
_cell.angle_alpha   90.00
_cell.angle_beta   90.00
_cell.angle_gamma   90.00
#
_symmetry.space_group_name_H-M   'P 1'
#
loop_
_entity.id
_entity.type
_entity.pdbx_description
1 polymer ?
#
loop_
_entity_poly.entity_id
_entity_poly.type
_entity_poly.pdbx_seq_one_letter_code
_entity_poly.pdbx_strand_id
1 'polypeptide(L)'
;MLFHSKVPRARPPSQAPAALKLRRWGKMLKTAASHLGLALGLAASLYSSQAAAQETPFTCSSVYGVTNGGDLYSIDDQGNTEFVRSIGYAGVNPLGIGPGGRYAYIARQTTASGPQGSVIVYDSLLDEVSSSSAAPQLQPGMARFIAGAVNPVNGWFYIAAPNTAGNVFFLYAYNPDTPAIAAV
;
A
#
# COMPACT_ATOMS: atom_id res chain seq x y z
N MET A 1 -43.02 -29.11 -24.77
CA MET A 1 -42.39 -28.84 -26.08
C MET A 1 -41.02 -28.22 -25.83
N LEU A 2 -39.94 -28.81 -26.33
CA LEU A 2 -38.58 -28.28 -26.16
C LEU A 2 -38.19 -27.44 -27.39
N PHE A 3 -37.70 -26.22 -27.18
CA PHE A 3 -37.02 -25.44 -28.21
C PHE A 3 -35.55 -25.25 -27.82
N HIS A 4 -34.65 -25.96 -28.51
CA HIS A 4 -33.21 -25.77 -28.39
C HIS A 4 -32.76 -24.59 -29.26
N SER A 5 -32.44 -23.45 -28.65
CA SER A 5 -31.83 -22.32 -29.36
C SER A 5 -30.30 -22.42 -29.35
N LYS A 6 -29.69 -22.60 -30.52
CA LYS A 6 -28.22 -22.57 -30.71
C LYS A 6 -27.76 -21.11 -30.85
N VAL A 7 -27.06 -20.60 -29.83
CA VAL A 7 -26.36 -19.30 -29.92
C VAL A 7 -24.95 -19.52 -30.50
N PRO A 8 -24.54 -18.80 -31.57
CA PRO A 8 -23.20 -18.94 -32.14
C PRO A 8 -22.11 -18.28 -31.27
N ARG A 9 -20.98 -18.96 -31.08
CA ARG A 9 -19.80 -18.41 -30.38
C ARG A 9 -19.03 -17.44 -31.29
N ALA A 10 -18.87 -16.19 -30.86
CA ALA A 10 -17.90 -15.28 -31.45
C ALA A 10 -16.47 -15.64 -31.01
N ARG A 11 -15.49 -15.58 -31.93
CA ARG A 11 -14.05 -15.67 -31.60
C ARG A 11 -13.53 -14.31 -31.12
N PRO A 12 -12.72 -14.24 -30.04
CA PRO A 12 -11.94 -13.04 -29.75
C PRO A 12 -10.78 -12.89 -30.76
N PRO A 13 -10.40 -11.66 -31.14
CA PRO A 13 -9.25 -11.42 -32.01
C PRO A 13 -7.91 -11.63 -31.27
N SER A 14 -6.99 -12.32 -31.93
CA SER A 14 -5.60 -12.44 -31.51
C SER A 14 -4.90 -11.08 -31.58
N GLN A 15 -4.40 -10.57 -30.45
CA GLN A 15 -3.46 -9.44 -30.42
C GLN A 15 -2.09 -9.95 -29.97
N ALA A 16 -1.09 -9.74 -30.82
CA ALA A 16 0.29 -10.13 -30.59
C ALA A 16 1.01 -9.16 -29.63
N PRO A 17 2.02 -9.62 -28.86
CA PRO A 17 2.78 -8.76 -27.97
C PRO A 17 3.61 -7.73 -28.74
N ALA A 18 3.51 -6.46 -28.34
CA ALA A 18 4.30 -5.37 -28.93
C ALA A 18 5.78 -5.47 -28.51
N ALA A 19 6.68 -5.38 -29.50
CA ALA A 19 8.11 -5.62 -29.29
C ALA A 19 8.83 -4.47 -28.55
N LEU A 20 9.74 -4.88 -27.66
CA LEU A 20 10.69 -4.06 -26.92
C LEU A 20 11.46 -3.08 -27.83
N LYS A 21 11.54 -1.79 -27.47
CA LYS A 21 12.47 -0.81 -28.07
C LYS A 21 13.43 -0.24 -27.03
N LEU A 22 14.50 -0.98 -26.70
CA LEU A 22 15.66 -0.40 -26.04
C LEU A 22 16.36 0.58 -27.00
N ARG A 23 16.23 1.89 -26.78
CA ARG A 23 17.09 2.89 -27.42
C ARG A 23 18.32 3.15 -26.56
N ARG A 24 19.42 2.46 -26.89
CA ARG A 24 20.78 2.90 -26.51
C ARG A 24 21.02 4.31 -27.05
N TRP A 25 21.23 5.28 -26.17
CA TRP A 25 21.87 6.55 -26.55
C TRP A 25 23.33 6.50 -26.13
N GLY A 26 24.20 6.34 -27.14
CA GLY A 26 25.63 6.35 -26.95
C GLY A 26 26.17 7.76 -26.73
N LYS A 27 27.10 7.85 -25.78
CA LYS A 27 28.19 8.83 -25.69
C LYS A 27 28.43 9.63 -26.99
N MET A 28 28.47 10.97 -26.90
CA MET A 28 29.56 11.82 -27.38
C MET A 28 29.27 13.29 -27.05
N LEU A 29 30.06 13.88 -26.15
CA LEU A 29 30.77 15.14 -26.40
C LEU A 29 31.88 15.29 -25.33
N LYS A 30 33.09 15.64 -25.76
CA LYS A 30 34.23 16.02 -24.91
C LYS A 30 34.65 17.44 -25.31
N THR A 31 35.28 18.17 -24.37
CA THR A 31 36.08 19.41 -24.58
C THR A 31 35.30 20.62 -25.16
N ALA A 32 35.51 21.88 -24.76
CA ALA A 32 36.31 22.52 -23.71
C ALA A 32 35.61 23.88 -23.35
N ALA A 33 36.08 24.79 -22.50
CA ALA A 33 37.38 24.93 -21.83
C ALA A 33 37.29 25.68 -20.47
N SER A 34 38.45 25.80 -19.84
CA SER A 34 38.85 26.62 -18.69
C SER A 34 38.25 28.02 -18.56
N HIS A 35 37.77 28.38 -17.37
CA HIS A 35 37.99 29.72 -16.81
C HIS A 35 38.39 29.61 -15.33
N LEU A 36 39.51 30.27 -14.97
CA LEU A 36 39.88 30.52 -13.59
C LEU A 36 38.86 31.50 -12.96
N GLY A 37 38.35 31.16 -11.78
CA GLY A 37 37.56 32.05 -10.94
C GLY A 37 37.82 31.70 -9.48
N LEU A 38 38.89 32.25 -8.90
CA LEU A 38 39.36 31.89 -7.56
C LEU A 38 38.91 32.95 -6.56
N ALA A 39 37.87 32.63 -5.78
CA ALA A 39 37.46 33.41 -4.62
C ALA A 39 36.85 32.48 -3.56
N LEU A 40 37.66 32.09 -2.57
CA LEU A 40 37.13 31.55 -1.31
C LEU A 40 36.45 32.68 -0.54
N GLY A 41 35.22 32.44 -0.07
CA GLY A 41 34.50 33.34 0.84
C GLY A 41 33.57 32.53 1.73
N LEU A 42 33.81 32.55 3.05
CA LEU A 42 33.11 31.70 4.00
C LEU A 42 31.69 32.21 4.31
N ALA A 43 30.71 31.33 4.13
CA ALA A 43 29.46 31.27 4.91
C ALA A 43 29.01 29.79 4.94
N ALA A 44 29.58 28.97 5.81
CA ALA A 44 29.07 28.80 7.17
C ALA A 44 27.58 28.41 7.21
N SER A 45 27.28 27.25 6.63
CA SER A 45 26.46 26.20 7.25
C SER A 45 25.21 26.63 8.04
N LEU A 46 24.32 27.39 7.42
CA LEU A 46 22.90 27.36 7.77
C LEU A 46 22.19 26.27 6.95
N TYR A 47 22.70 25.03 7.04
CA TYR A 47 21.80 23.89 6.98
C TYR A 47 20.96 23.97 8.23
N SER A 48 19.77 24.57 8.09
CA SER A 48 18.72 24.39 9.08
C SER A 48 18.60 22.91 9.35
N SER A 49 18.78 22.54 10.61
CA SER A 49 18.51 21.19 11.08
C SER A 49 17.02 20.93 10.86
N GLN A 50 16.69 20.38 9.69
CA GLN A 50 15.56 19.49 9.59
C GLN A 50 15.85 18.44 10.65
N ALA A 51 15.02 18.42 11.69
CA ALA A 51 14.94 17.25 12.52
C ALA A 51 14.52 16.14 11.54
N ALA A 52 15.49 15.32 11.12
CA ALA A 52 15.20 14.05 10.52
C ALA A 52 14.39 13.33 11.61
N ALA A 53 13.07 13.30 11.44
CA ALA A 53 12.18 12.55 12.30
C ALA A 53 12.78 11.14 12.32
N GLN A 54 13.20 10.68 13.51
CA GLN A 54 14.09 9.54 13.60
C GLN A 54 13.40 8.34 12.96
N GLU A 55 13.90 7.94 11.78
CA GLU A 55 13.33 6.90 10.94
C GLU A 55 13.52 5.56 11.65
N THR A 56 12.61 5.24 12.58
CA THR A 56 12.50 3.93 13.21
C THR A 56 11.46 3.11 12.45
N PRO A 57 11.88 2.08 11.70
CA PRO A 57 10.99 1.02 11.25
C PRO A 57 10.21 0.43 12.42
N PHE A 58 9.04 -0.13 12.14
CA PHE A 58 8.28 -0.93 13.08
C PHE A 58 9.16 -2.02 13.70
N THR A 59 9.24 -2.02 15.03
CA THR A 59 10.09 -2.91 15.80
C THR A 59 9.37 -4.23 16.05
N CYS A 60 10.13 -5.30 16.30
CA CYS A 60 9.56 -6.58 16.73
C CYS A 60 9.24 -6.64 18.24
N SER A 61 9.56 -5.58 19.00
CA SER A 61 9.31 -5.46 20.43
C SER A 61 7.99 -4.75 20.78
N SER A 62 7.26 -4.27 19.77
CA SER A 62 6.05 -3.47 19.97
C SER A 62 4.84 -4.09 19.26
N VAL A 63 3.68 -4.00 19.90
CA VAL A 63 2.38 -4.28 19.27
C VAL A 63 1.86 -2.98 18.66
N TYR A 64 1.38 -3.04 17.42
CA TYR A 64 0.80 -1.89 16.73
C TYR A 64 -0.72 -1.98 16.69
N GLY A 65 -1.38 -0.85 16.93
CA GLY A 65 -2.83 -0.73 16.94
C GLY A 65 -3.27 0.54 16.23
N VAL A 66 -4.43 0.48 15.57
CA VAL A 66 -5.00 1.63 14.86
C VAL A 66 -6.39 1.95 15.43
N THR A 67 -6.66 3.22 15.70
CA THR A 67 -7.96 3.67 16.21
C THR A 67 -8.99 3.72 15.09
N ASN A 68 -10.28 3.75 15.44
CA ASN A 68 -11.36 3.99 14.48
C ASN A 68 -11.29 5.40 13.82
N GLY A 69 -10.48 6.32 14.37
CA GLY A 69 -10.16 7.61 13.75
C GLY A 69 -9.04 7.53 12.69
N GLY A 70 -8.31 6.40 12.64
CA GLY A 70 -7.17 6.21 11.76
C GLY A 70 -5.83 6.63 12.38
N ASP A 71 -5.72 6.74 13.70
CA ASP A 71 -4.45 7.02 14.38
C ASP A 71 -3.72 5.72 14.71
N LEU A 72 -2.45 5.62 14.31
CA LEU A 72 -1.56 4.49 14.55
C LEU A 72 -0.75 4.72 15.83
N TYR A 73 -0.79 3.73 16.72
CA TYR A 73 -0.05 3.67 17.97
C TYR A 73 0.85 2.44 18.02
N SER A 74 1.96 2.56 18.74
CA SER A 74 2.76 1.43 19.22
C SER A 74 2.51 1.22 20.71
N ILE A 75 2.68 -0.02 21.17
CA ILE A 75 2.67 -0.41 22.57
C ILE A 75 3.91 -1.27 22.79
N ASP A 76 4.83 -0.86 23.66
CA ASP A 76 6.05 -1.62 23.95
C ASP A 76 5.82 -2.79 24.93
N ASP A 77 6.87 -3.55 25.24
CA ASP A 77 6.83 -4.69 26.15
C ASP A 77 6.66 -4.31 27.64
N GLN A 78 6.77 -3.02 27.98
CA GLN A 78 6.39 -2.48 29.29
C GLN A 78 4.95 -1.91 29.30
N GLY A 79 4.27 -1.88 28.15
CA GLY A 79 2.92 -1.37 28.00
C GLY A 79 2.82 0.15 27.79
N ASN A 80 3.94 0.86 27.59
CA ASN A 80 3.90 2.27 27.24
C ASN A 80 3.30 2.41 25.83
N THR A 81 2.38 3.35 25.66
CA THR A 81 1.72 3.61 24.37
C THR A 81 2.29 4.88 23.75
N GLU A 82 2.79 4.80 22.52
CA GLU A 82 3.32 5.93 21.77
C GLU A 82 2.49 6.18 20.51
N PHE A 83 2.22 7.46 20.21
CA PHE A 83 1.58 7.85 18.95
C PHE A 83 2.61 7.84 17.82
N VAL A 84 2.36 7.06 16.77
CA VAL A 84 3.25 6.95 15.60
C VAL A 84 2.85 7.95 14.53
N ARG A 85 1.58 7.91 14.10
CA ARG A 85 1.10 8.65 12.92
C ARG A 85 -0.41 8.78 12.92
N SER A 86 -0.95 9.92 12.48
CA SER A 86 -2.36 9.97 12.06
C SER A 86 -2.44 9.63 10.58
N ILE A 87 -3.13 8.55 10.26
CA ILE A 87 -3.33 8.06 8.90
C ILE A 87 -4.55 8.76 8.25
N GLY A 88 -5.39 9.44 9.03
CA GLY A 88 -6.42 10.36 8.54
C GLY A 88 -7.71 9.74 7.99
N TYR A 89 -8.01 8.48 8.34
CA TYR A 89 -9.16 7.75 7.80
C TYR A 89 -10.03 7.07 8.87
N ALA A 90 -11.31 7.43 8.91
CA ALA A 90 -12.31 6.72 9.70
C ALA A 90 -12.80 5.43 9.01
N GLY A 91 -13.25 4.45 9.81
CA GLY A 91 -13.75 3.15 9.33
C GLY A 91 -12.65 2.14 9.00
N VAL A 92 -11.53 2.25 9.70
CA VAL A 92 -10.40 1.33 9.67
C VAL A 92 -10.67 0.14 10.61
N ASN A 93 -10.36 -1.09 10.17
CA ASN A 93 -10.43 -2.27 11.03
C ASN A 93 -9.15 -3.14 10.98
N PRO A 94 -8.67 -3.62 9.81
CA PRO A 94 -7.52 -4.52 9.77
C PRO A 94 -6.21 -3.77 9.58
N LEU A 95 -5.25 -4.06 10.43
CA LEU A 95 -3.85 -3.61 10.36
C LEU A 95 -2.94 -4.80 10.12
N GLY A 96 -1.88 -4.62 9.32
CA GLY A 96 -0.81 -5.58 9.17
C GLY A 96 0.53 -4.89 8.92
N ILE A 97 1.59 -5.35 9.57
CA ILE A 97 2.95 -4.82 9.40
C ILE A 97 3.71 -5.66 8.37
N GLY A 98 4.32 -5.00 7.39
CA GLY A 98 5.08 -5.62 6.31
C GLY A 98 6.40 -6.26 6.75
N PRO A 99 6.97 -7.18 5.95
CA PRO A 99 8.27 -7.76 6.24
C PRO A 99 9.34 -6.68 6.36
N GLY A 100 10.20 -6.79 7.37
CA GLY A 100 11.23 -5.79 7.66
C GLY A 100 10.72 -4.50 8.32
N GLY A 101 9.43 -4.42 8.69
CA GLY A 101 8.92 -3.33 9.53
C GLY A 101 8.86 -1.96 8.85
N ARG A 102 8.90 -1.87 7.53
CA ARG A 102 8.82 -0.57 6.82
C ARG A 102 7.39 -0.11 6.55
N TYR A 103 6.47 -1.04 6.32
CA TYR A 103 5.12 -0.73 5.85
C TYR A 103 4.07 -1.13 6.88
N ALA A 104 3.10 -0.25 7.12
CA ALA A 104 1.83 -0.61 7.73
C ALA A 104 0.76 -0.59 6.64
N TYR A 105 0.06 -1.71 6.49
CA TYR A 105 -1.08 -1.87 5.61
C TYR A 105 -2.36 -1.82 6.44
N ILE A 106 -3.28 -0.95 6.06
CA ILE A 106 -4.52 -0.71 6.77
C ILE A 106 -5.68 -0.84 5.79
N ALA A 107 -6.57 -1.82 6.00
CA ALA A 107 -7.78 -1.90 5.18
C ALA A 107 -8.86 -0.97 5.74
N ARG A 108 -9.42 -0.15 4.87
CA ARG A 108 -10.56 0.73 5.16
C ARG A 108 -11.75 0.27 4.35
N GLN A 109 -12.95 0.34 4.92
CA GLN A 109 -14.18 0.26 4.13
C GLN A 109 -14.90 1.60 4.18
N THR A 110 -15.15 2.20 3.01
CA THR A 110 -15.61 3.60 2.93
C THR A 110 -17.05 3.76 3.45
N THR A 111 -17.87 2.71 3.37
CA THR A 111 -19.22 2.63 3.93
C THR A 111 -19.55 1.21 4.38
N ALA A 112 -20.38 1.05 5.42
CA ALA A 112 -20.73 -0.26 5.99
C ALA A 112 -21.48 -1.22 5.02
N SER A 113 -21.92 -0.72 3.86
CA SER A 113 -22.77 -1.42 2.89
C SER A 113 -22.39 -1.16 1.41
N GLY A 114 -21.33 -0.39 1.13
CA GLY A 114 -20.88 -0.09 -0.23
C GLY A 114 -19.74 -1.02 -0.68
N PRO A 115 -19.60 -1.29 -1.99
CA PRO A 115 -18.67 -2.29 -2.52
C PRO A 115 -17.19 -1.84 -2.56
N GLN A 116 -16.85 -0.73 -1.92
CA GLN A 116 -15.55 -0.07 -2.03
C GLN A 116 -14.80 -0.14 -0.70
N GLY A 117 -13.78 -0.99 -0.65
CA GLY A 117 -12.71 -0.89 0.34
C GLY A 117 -11.46 -0.25 -0.26
N SER A 118 -10.48 0.14 0.55
CA SER A 118 -9.13 0.47 0.08
C SER A 118 -8.08 -0.05 1.05
N VAL A 119 -6.85 -0.24 0.59
CA VAL A 119 -5.70 -0.41 1.47
C VAL A 119 -4.95 0.91 1.51
N ILE A 120 -4.84 1.45 2.71
CA ILE A 120 -3.94 2.56 3.02
C ILE A 120 -2.59 1.95 3.36
N VAL A 121 -1.51 2.54 2.85
CA VAL A 121 -0.14 2.12 3.11
C VAL A 121 0.60 3.30 3.72
N TYR A 122 1.14 3.09 4.91
CA TYR A 122 2.08 4.02 5.55
C TYR A 122 3.50 3.45 5.42
N ASP A 123 4.40 4.21 4.81
CA ASP A 123 5.83 3.91 4.70
C ASP A 123 6.57 4.66 5.82
N SER A 124 6.99 3.94 6.86
CA SER A 124 7.63 4.53 8.04
C SER A 124 9.05 5.06 7.77
N LEU A 125 9.65 4.70 6.64
CA LEU A 125 10.96 5.22 6.23
C LEU A 125 10.83 6.59 5.55
N LEU A 126 9.75 6.79 4.80
CA LEU A 126 9.50 8.06 4.07
C LEU A 126 8.56 9.02 4.84
N ASP A 127 7.96 8.56 5.95
CA ASP A 127 6.83 9.19 6.65
C ASP A 127 5.60 9.46 5.74
N GLU A 128 5.47 8.69 4.64
CA GLU A 128 4.45 8.89 3.61
C GLU A 128 3.23 7.98 3.80
N VAL A 129 2.03 8.56 3.69
CA VAL A 129 0.76 7.85 3.64
C VAL A 129 0.23 7.87 2.21
N SER A 130 -0.08 6.68 1.68
CA SER A 130 -0.68 6.50 0.35
C SER A 130 -1.91 5.60 0.43
N SER A 131 -2.76 5.60 -0.61
CA SER A 131 -3.90 4.70 -0.73
C SER A 131 -3.83 3.96 -2.06
N SER A 132 -4.14 2.65 -2.04
CA SER A 132 -4.40 1.88 -3.24
C SER A 132 -5.52 2.56 -4.04
N SER A 133 -5.27 2.88 -5.32
CA SER A 133 -6.30 3.39 -6.23
C SER A 133 -7.27 2.29 -6.68
N ALA A 134 -6.82 1.04 -6.69
CA ALA A 134 -7.62 -0.14 -6.99
C ALA A 134 -8.22 -0.75 -5.72
N ALA A 135 -9.31 -0.12 -5.26
CA ALA A 135 -10.27 -0.74 -4.35
C ALA A 135 -10.67 -2.15 -4.85
N PRO A 136 -10.64 -3.21 -4.01
CA PRO A 136 -11.33 -4.44 -4.37
C PRO A 136 -12.81 -4.09 -4.49
N GLN A 137 -13.46 -4.56 -5.55
CA GLN A 137 -14.91 -4.64 -5.52
C GLN A 137 -15.26 -5.72 -4.50
N LEU A 138 -15.78 -5.30 -3.34
CA LEU A 138 -16.34 -6.22 -2.36
C LEU A 138 -17.48 -6.99 -3.02
N GLN A 139 -17.51 -8.31 -2.83
CA GLN A 139 -18.56 -9.14 -3.40
C GLN A 139 -19.93 -8.69 -2.83
N PRO A 140 -21.00 -8.70 -3.65
CA PRO A 140 -22.34 -8.43 -3.14
C PRO A 140 -22.70 -9.33 -1.95
N GLY A 141 -23.23 -8.72 -0.87
CA GLY A 141 -23.57 -9.44 0.37
C GLY A 141 -22.45 -9.52 1.40
N MET A 142 -21.31 -8.86 1.18
CA MET A 142 -20.27 -8.67 2.18
C MET A 142 -20.64 -7.64 3.26
N ALA A 143 -20.20 -7.90 4.48
CA ALA A 143 -20.20 -6.95 5.59
C ALA A 143 -18.89 -6.14 5.61
N ARG A 144 -18.53 -5.58 6.78
CA ARG A 144 -17.27 -4.84 6.97
C ARG A 144 -16.05 -5.76 7.02
N PHE A 145 -14.88 -5.27 6.59
CA PHE A 145 -13.59 -5.86 6.98
C PHE A 145 -13.48 -6.00 8.51
N ILE A 146 -12.98 -7.15 9.00
CA ILE A 146 -12.86 -7.42 10.45
C ILE A 146 -11.45 -7.85 10.89
N ALA A 147 -10.65 -8.39 9.98
CA ALA A 147 -9.35 -8.97 10.29
C ALA A 147 -8.45 -8.91 9.06
N GLY A 148 -7.13 -8.95 9.29
CA GLY A 148 -6.13 -8.91 8.24
C GLY A 148 -4.77 -9.25 8.80
N ALA A 149 -3.89 -9.72 7.93
CA ALA A 149 -2.55 -10.18 8.28
C ALA A 149 -1.64 -10.09 7.07
N VAL A 150 -0.36 -9.79 7.28
CA VAL A 150 0.64 -9.88 6.22
C VAL A 150 1.24 -11.28 6.23
N ASN A 151 1.35 -11.90 5.05
CA ASN A 151 2.09 -13.15 4.90
C ASN A 151 3.60 -12.82 4.92
N PRO A 152 4.39 -13.35 5.88
CA PRO A 152 5.79 -12.99 6.04
C PRO A 152 6.70 -13.51 4.91
N VAL A 153 6.22 -14.43 4.07
CA VAL A 153 7.00 -15.04 2.98
C VAL A 153 6.93 -14.20 1.69
N ASN A 154 5.77 -13.65 1.34
CA ASN A 154 5.56 -12.90 0.10
C ASN A 154 5.19 -11.41 0.31
N GLY A 155 5.03 -10.96 1.55
CA GLY A 155 4.67 -9.57 1.88
C GLY A 155 3.25 -9.16 1.52
N TRP A 156 2.39 -10.07 1.06
CA TRP A 156 1.01 -9.74 0.70
C TRP A 156 0.15 -9.53 1.94
N PHE A 157 -0.70 -8.50 1.91
CA PHE A 157 -1.65 -8.21 2.97
C PHE A 157 -2.99 -8.87 2.66
N TYR A 158 -3.34 -9.86 3.48
CA TYR A 158 -4.60 -10.59 3.40
C TYR A 158 -5.65 -9.92 4.27
N ILE A 159 -6.89 -9.83 3.77
CA ILE A 159 -7.99 -9.12 4.42
C ILE A 159 -9.23 -10.01 4.43
N ALA A 160 -9.85 -10.17 5.59
CA ALA A 160 -11.04 -10.97 5.78
C ALA A 160 -12.27 -10.12 6.15
N ALA A 161 -13.40 -10.47 5.55
CA ALA A 161 -14.72 -9.92 5.86
C ALA A 161 -15.78 -11.03 5.78
N PRO A 162 -16.71 -11.11 6.75
CA PRO A 162 -17.84 -12.02 6.64
C PRO A 162 -18.87 -11.51 5.63
N ASN A 163 -19.78 -12.39 5.21
CA ASN A 163 -21.06 -11.99 4.64
C ASN A 163 -21.94 -11.30 5.70
N THR A 164 -23.04 -10.68 5.28
CA THR A 164 -24.01 -10.03 6.19
C THR A 164 -24.63 -10.97 7.22
N ALA A 165 -24.63 -12.29 6.97
CA ALA A 165 -25.13 -13.31 7.90
C ALA A 165 -24.06 -13.84 8.88
N GLY A 166 -22.79 -13.42 8.77
CA GLY A 166 -21.70 -13.83 9.67
C GLY A 166 -21.22 -15.28 9.52
N ASN A 167 -21.69 -16.02 8.51
CA ASN A 167 -21.47 -17.48 8.38
C ASN A 167 -20.61 -17.90 7.18
N VAL A 168 -20.26 -16.96 6.28
CA VAL A 168 -19.30 -17.17 5.18
C VAL A 168 -18.26 -16.07 5.26
N PHE A 169 -16.98 -16.41 5.12
CA PHE A 169 -15.88 -15.44 5.07
C PHE A 169 -15.34 -15.33 3.65
N PHE A 170 -15.12 -14.10 3.21
CA PHE A 170 -14.41 -13.78 1.98
C PHE A 170 -12.99 -13.32 2.32
N LEU A 171 -12.02 -13.78 1.52
CA LEU A 171 -10.62 -13.45 1.65
C LEU A 171 -10.15 -12.65 0.43
N TYR A 172 -9.43 -11.58 0.69
CA TYR A 172 -8.78 -10.73 -0.31
C TYR A 172 -7.29 -10.70 -0.07
N ALA A 173 -6.51 -10.49 -1.14
CA ALA A 173 -5.08 -10.23 -1.06
C ALA A 173 -4.75 -8.91 -1.77
N TYR A 174 -4.01 -8.04 -1.07
CA TYR A 174 -3.31 -6.89 -1.63
C TYR A 174 -1.84 -7.27 -1.86
N ASN A 175 -1.39 -7.19 -3.11
CA ASN A 175 0.02 -7.29 -3.46
C ASN A 175 0.63 -5.87 -3.53
N PRO A 176 1.62 -5.50 -2.71
CA PRO A 176 2.27 -4.19 -2.80
C PRO A 176 2.96 -3.95 -4.15
N ASP A 177 3.51 -4.98 -4.79
CA ASP A 177 4.22 -4.85 -6.08
C ASP A 177 3.27 -4.57 -7.27
N THR A 178 2.04 -5.06 -7.16
CA THR A 178 0.97 -4.81 -8.14
C THR A 178 -0.28 -4.39 -7.37
N PRO A 179 -0.44 -3.10 -7.03
CA PRO A 179 -1.39 -2.62 -6.01
C PRO A 179 -2.87 -2.62 -6.42
N ALA A 180 -3.29 -3.70 -7.10
CA ALA A 180 -4.65 -4.16 -7.24
C ALA A 180 -4.97 -5.18 -6.13
N ILE A 181 -6.23 -5.22 -5.71
CA ILE A 181 -6.69 -6.13 -4.66
C ILE A 181 -7.62 -7.15 -5.30
N ALA A 182 -7.29 -8.43 -5.15
CA ALA A 182 -8.01 -9.55 -5.76
C ALA A 182 -8.66 -10.42 -4.68
N ALA A 183 -9.76 -11.08 -5.05
CA ALA A 183 -10.27 -12.22 -4.28
C ALA A 183 -9.30 -13.40 -4.41
N VAL A 184 -9.15 -14.18 -3.33
CA VAL A 184 -8.26 -15.35 -3.25
C VAL A 184 -9.03 -16.64 -3.53
#